data_AF-A0A550H0F6-F1
#
_entry.id   AF-A0A550H0F6-F1
#
_cell.length_a   1.000
_cell.length_b   1.000
_cell.length_c   1.000
_cell.angle_alpha   90.00
_cell.angle_beta   90.00
_cell.angle_gamma   90.00
#
_symmetry.space_group_name_H-M   'P 1'
#
loop_
_entity.id
_entity.type
_entity.pdbx_description
1 polymer ?
#
loop_
_entity_poly.entity_id
_entity_poly.type
_entity_poly.pdbx_seq_one_letter_code
_entity_poly.pdbx_strand_id
1 'polypeptide(L)'
;MDKPKQFTKEYSLPKKNHRLLYEKPDATELKEILVNFILDCKRRGFKDSTIETKTQRIKLVAKKGANILDPKSVKEVIATAKWQDSTKRETVRDFTSLYYFLQIEWDKPKYKAQDKMPFIPTEEELDMLIS
;
A
#
# COMPACT_ATOMS: atom_id res chain seq x y z
N MET A 1 -4.86 -21.74 11.89
CA MET A 1 -3.67 -21.29 11.11
C MET A 1 -4.07 -21.30 9.64
N ASP A 2 -4.82 -20.30 9.20
CA ASP A 2 -5.32 -20.26 7.81
C ASP A 2 -4.19 -19.96 6.84
N LYS A 3 -3.85 -20.95 6.02
CA LYS A 3 -2.90 -20.80 4.93
C LYS A 3 -3.48 -19.80 3.91
N PRO A 4 -2.69 -18.85 3.37
CA PRO A 4 -3.19 -17.94 2.36
C PRO A 4 -3.61 -18.72 1.11
N LYS A 5 -4.85 -18.53 0.66
CA LYS A 5 -5.43 -19.15 -0.53
C LYS A 5 -4.53 -18.87 -1.74
N GLN A 6 -3.85 -19.91 -2.22
CA GLN A 6 -3.15 -19.89 -3.49
C GLN A 6 -4.20 -19.98 -4.60
N PHE A 7 -4.48 -18.86 -5.27
CA PHE A 7 -5.31 -18.83 -6.47
C PHE A 7 -4.36 -18.90 -7.68
N THR A 8 -4.04 -20.11 -8.09
CA THR A 8 -3.30 -20.37 -9.33
C THR A 8 -4.24 -20.16 -10.50
N LYS A 9 -4.10 -19.03 -11.19
CA LYS A 9 -4.55 -18.91 -12.57
C LYS A 9 -3.43 -18.24 -13.34
N GLU A 10 -2.89 -18.97 -14.31
CA GLU A 10 -1.90 -18.47 -15.25
C GLU A 10 -2.47 -17.26 -15.97
N TYR A 11 -2.01 -16.08 -15.58
CA TYR A 11 -2.15 -14.87 -16.36
C TYR A 11 -0.80 -14.65 -17.05
N SER A 12 -0.83 -14.49 -18.37
CA SER A 12 0.34 -14.07 -19.15
C SER A 12 0.79 -12.71 -18.61
N LEU A 13 1.79 -12.73 -17.75
CA LEU A 13 2.49 -11.55 -17.26
C LEU A 13 3.24 -10.92 -18.44
N PRO A 14 3.36 -9.59 -18.53
CA PRO A 14 4.42 -9.01 -19.34
C PRO A 14 5.72 -9.67 -18.89
N LYS A 15 6.38 -10.35 -19.82
CA LYS A 15 7.59 -11.15 -19.63
C LYS A 15 8.54 -10.41 -18.70
N LYS A 16 9.24 -11.14 -17.80
CA LYS A 16 10.28 -10.62 -16.90
C LYS A 16 11.25 -9.71 -17.66
N ASN A 17 10.90 -8.44 -17.75
CA ASN A 17 11.74 -7.43 -18.36
C ASN A 17 12.71 -7.06 -17.25
N HIS A 18 13.91 -7.64 -17.31
CA HIS A 18 15.06 -7.32 -16.45
C HIS A 18 15.32 -5.80 -16.32
N ARG A 19 14.75 -4.99 -17.22
CA ARG A 19 14.75 -3.52 -17.23
C ARG A 19 13.92 -2.85 -16.12
N LEU A 20 12.91 -3.51 -15.55
CA LEU A 20 11.95 -2.90 -14.61
C LEU A 20 12.49 -2.66 -13.19
N LEU A 21 13.71 -3.11 -12.88
CA LEU A 21 14.22 -3.08 -11.50
C LEU A 21 15.04 -1.82 -11.14
N TYR A 22 15.26 -0.89 -12.07
CA TYR A 22 16.17 0.25 -11.81
C TYR A 22 15.75 1.58 -12.45
N GLU A 23 14.98 1.58 -13.54
CA GLU A 23 14.51 2.81 -14.17
C GLU A 23 13.20 3.26 -13.52
N LYS A 24 13.11 4.55 -13.16
CA LYS A 24 11.90 5.13 -12.60
C LYS A 24 10.85 5.19 -13.72
N PRO A 25 9.63 4.67 -13.52
CA PRO A 25 8.62 4.69 -14.57
C PRO A 25 8.25 6.13 -14.92
N ASP A 26 8.02 6.36 -16.20
CA ASP A 26 7.51 7.64 -16.67
C ASP A 26 6.04 7.86 -16.21
N ALA A 27 5.49 9.04 -16.49
CA ALA A 27 4.12 9.36 -16.08
C ALA A 27 3.06 8.49 -16.78
N THR A 28 3.32 8.05 -18.01
CA THR A 28 2.45 7.20 -18.82
C THR A 28 2.48 5.77 -18.32
N GLU A 29 3.67 5.20 -18.13
CA GLU A 29 3.90 3.87 -17.56
C GLU A 29 3.30 3.76 -16.15
N LEU A 30 3.49 4.78 -15.31
CA LEU A 30 2.86 4.84 -13.99
C LEU A 30 1.34 4.77 -14.10
N LYS A 31 0.74 5.49 -15.04
CA LYS A 31 -0.71 5.46 -15.26
C LYS A 31 -1.17 4.08 -15.74
N GLU A 32 -0.45 3.45 -16.66
CA GLU A 32 -0.76 2.11 -17.16
C GLU A 32 -0.69 1.06 -16.05
N ILE A 33 0.37 1.07 -15.24
CA ILE A 33 0.54 0.19 -14.07
C ILE A 33 -0.64 0.37 -13.11
N LEU A 34 -1.01 1.61 -12.80
CA LEU A 34 -2.11 1.90 -11.87
C LEU A 34 -3.46 1.45 -12.43
N VAL A 35 -3.74 1.66 -13.73
CA VAL A 35 -4.98 1.18 -14.36
C VAL A 35 -5.08 -0.34 -14.30
N ASN A 36 -4.00 -1.04 -14.64
CA ASN A 36 -3.93 -2.50 -14.58
C ASN A 36 -4.09 -3.02 -13.14
N PHE A 37 -3.47 -2.36 -12.17
CA PHE A 37 -3.59 -2.68 -10.76
C PHE A 37 -5.02 -2.43 -10.22
N ILE A 38 -5.67 -1.33 -10.61
CA ILE A 38 -7.07 -1.04 -10.25
C ILE A 38 -7.98 -2.16 -10.78
N LEU A 39 -7.76 -2.59 -12.02
CA LEU A 39 -8.54 -3.67 -12.63
C LEU A 39 -8.34 -5.01 -11.91
N ASP A 40 -7.10 -5.35 -11.52
CA ASP A 40 -6.81 -6.51 -10.68
C ASP A 40 -7.53 -6.42 -9.32
N CYS A 41 -7.48 -5.26 -8.67
CA CYS A 41 -8.15 -5.07 -7.39
C CYS A 41 -9.66 -5.25 -7.51
N LYS A 42 -10.28 -4.78 -8.59
CA LYS A 42 -11.71 -5.02 -8.86
C LYS A 42 -12.00 -6.51 -9.05
N ARG A 43 -11.18 -7.23 -9.81
CA ARG A 43 -11.31 -8.69 -9.99
C ARG A 43 -11.15 -9.47 -8.69
N ARG A 44 -10.33 -8.99 -7.77
CA ARG A 44 -10.13 -9.56 -6.43
C ARG A 44 -11.25 -9.21 -5.44
N GLY A 45 -12.24 -8.41 -5.85
CA GLY A 45 -13.39 -8.06 -5.02
C GLY A 45 -13.11 -7.01 -3.95
N PHE A 46 -12.09 -6.15 -4.12
CA PHE A 46 -11.92 -5.01 -3.22
C PHE A 46 -13.04 -3.98 -3.39
N LYS A 47 -13.45 -3.34 -2.29
CA LYS A 47 -14.37 -2.20 -2.32
C LYS A 47 -13.74 -1.03 -3.07
N ASP A 48 -14.52 -0.30 -3.86
CA ASP A 48 -14.02 0.84 -4.64
C ASP A 48 -13.30 1.89 -3.77
N SER A 49 -13.82 2.19 -2.58
CA SER A 49 -13.17 3.10 -1.62
C SER A 49 -11.79 2.63 -1.16
N THR A 50 -11.59 1.31 -1.06
CA THR A 50 -10.29 0.71 -0.72
C THR A 50 -9.32 0.80 -1.89
N ILE A 51 -9.81 0.61 -3.12
CA ILE A 51 -9.02 0.73 -4.34
C ILE A 51 -8.55 2.18 -4.53
N GLU A 52 -9.44 3.14 -4.30
CA GLU A 52 -9.11 4.56 -4.36
C GLU A 52 -8.03 4.91 -3.35
N THR A 53 -8.21 4.53 -2.08
CA THR A 53 -7.24 4.79 -1.00
C THR A 53 -5.87 4.19 -1.32
N LYS A 54 -5.84 2.94 -1.81
CA LYS A 54 -4.62 2.26 -2.28
C LYS A 54 -3.92 3.07 -3.38
N THR A 55 -4.68 3.47 -4.39
CA THR A 55 -4.17 4.21 -5.55
C THR A 55 -3.61 5.57 -5.14
N GLN A 56 -4.30 6.28 -4.26
CA GLN A 56 -3.84 7.57 -3.73
C GLN A 56 -2.51 7.44 -2.96
N ARG A 57 -2.36 6.41 -2.12
CA ARG A 57 -1.10 6.16 -1.38
C ARG A 57 0.05 5.81 -2.30
N ILE A 58 -0.16 4.98 -3.32
CA ILE A 58 0.87 4.64 -4.32
C ILE A 58 1.31 5.91 -5.06
N LYS A 59 0.36 6.73 -5.52
CA LYS A 59 0.66 8.02 -6.16
C LYS A 59 1.42 8.97 -5.24
N LEU A 60 1.07 9.01 -3.95
CA LEU A 60 1.74 9.85 -2.96
C LEU A 60 3.22 9.45 -2.78
N VAL A 61 3.50 8.15 -2.71
CA VAL A 61 4.87 7.62 -2.61
C VAL A 61 5.66 7.90 -3.89
N ALA A 62 5.04 7.73 -5.07
CA ALA A 62 5.65 8.11 -6.35
C ALA A 62 5.98 9.62 -6.43
N LYS A 63 5.05 10.47 -5.97
CA LYS A 63 5.23 11.93 -5.90
C LYS A 63 6.36 12.34 -4.96
N LYS A 64 6.59 11.57 -3.89
CA LYS A 64 7.74 11.76 -2.97
C LYS A 64 9.08 11.34 -3.57
N GLY A 65 9.10 10.85 -4.81
CA GLY A 65 10.32 10.52 -5.54
C GLY A 65 10.64 9.03 -5.60
N ALA A 66 9.83 8.16 -4.99
CA ALA A 66 10.08 6.73 -5.04
C ALA A 66 9.96 6.18 -6.46
N ASN A 67 10.86 5.27 -6.82
CA ASN A 67 10.63 4.37 -7.94
C ASN A 67 9.69 3.26 -7.47
N ILE A 68 8.44 3.27 -7.92
CA ILE A 68 7.42 2.29 -7.49
C ILE A 68 7.75 0.84 -7.88
N LEU A 69 8.62 0.64 -8.88
CA LEU A 69 9.05 -0.68 -9.35
C LEU A 69 10.26 -1.19 -8.58
N ASP A 70 10.97 -0.34 -7.84
CA ASP A 70 12.10 -0.72 -7.01
C ASP A 70 11.69 -0.84 -5.54
N PRO A 71 11.67 -2.07 -4.99
CA PRO A 71 11.51 -2.31 -3.56
C PRO A 71 12.39 -1.44 -2.67
N LYS A 72 13.66 -1.24 -3.02
CA LYS A 72 14.60 -0.52 -2.16
C LYS A 72 14.24 0.96 -2.08
N SER A 73 14.01 1.60 -3.23
CA SER A 73 13.57 3.00 -3.30
C SER A 73 12.28 3.25 -2.50
N VAL A 74 11.29 2.36 -2.60
CA VAL A 74 10.04 2.49 -1.83
C VAL A 74 10.28 2.36 -0.33
N LYS A 75 11.14 1.42 0.12
CA LYS A 75 11.49 1.29 1.54
C LYS A 75 12.12 2.57 2.08
N GLU A 76 13.08 3.13 1.35
CA GLU A 76 13.79 4.36 1.74
C GLU A 76 12.81 5.54 1.87
N VAL A 77 11.90 5.71 0.92
CA VAL A 77 10.91 6.80 0.95
C VAL A 77 9.90 6.62 2.08
N ILE A 78 9.45 5.39 2.36
CA ILE A 78 8.53 5.13 3.48
C ILE A 78 9.25 5.35 4.83
N ALA A 79 10.52 4.95 4.94
CA ALA A 79 11.31 5.09 6.17
C ALA A 79 11.55 6.57 6.51
N THR A 80 11.92 7.37 5.50
CA THR A 80 12.20 8.81 5.64
C THR A 80 10.94 9.68 5.75
N ALA A 81 9.77 9.16 5.38
CA ALA A 81 8.52 9.90 5.50
C ALA A 81 8.15 10.17 6.97
N LYS A 82 7.82 11.43 7.27
CA LYS A 82 7.25 11.89 8.56
C LYS A 82 5.77 11.48 8.69
N TRP A 83 5.50 10.18 8.68
CA TRP A 83 4.17 9.58 8.83
C TRP A 83 4.05 8.81 10.13
N GLN A 84 2.83 8.70 10.65
CA GLN A 84 2.53 7.78 11.74
C GLN A 84 2.80 6.33 11.31
N ASP A 85 3.18 5.49 12.26
CA ASP A 85 3.48 4.08 11.98
C ASP A 85 2.27 3.31 11.45
N SER A 86 1.06 3.72 11.84
CA SER A 86 -0.20 3.21 11.26
C SER A 86 -0.27 3.48 9.75
N THR A 87 0.04 4.71 9.32
CA THR A 87 0.08 5.10 7.91
C THR A 87 1.20 4.36 7.18
N LYS A 88 2.40 4.25 7.77
CA LYS A 88 3.50 3.46 7.17
C LYS A 88 3.10 2.00 6.97
N ARG A 89 2.44 1.39 7.96
CA ARG A 89 1.93 0.02 7.89
C ARG A 89 0.93 -0.17 6.76
N GLU A 90 -0.04 0.74 6.64
CA GLU A 90 -1.03 0.68 5.57
C GLU A 90 -0.39 0.90 4.19
N THR A 91 0.54 1.84 4.06
CA THR A 91 1.30 2.05 2.83
C THR A 91 2.09 0.79 2.44
N VAL A 92 2.78 0.14 3.39
CA VAL A 92 3.44 -1.14 3.12
C VAL A 92 2.45 -2.21 2.68
N ARG A 93 1.25 -2.28 3.28
CA ARG A 93 0.20 -3.23 2.88
C ARG A 93 -0.25 -3.00 1.44
N ASP A 94 -0.36 -1.75 1.04
CA ASP A 94 -0.78 -1.36 -0.30
C ASP A 94 0.30 -1.68 -1.34
N PHE A 95 1.56 -1.38 -1.05
CA PHE A 95 2.71 -1.80 -1.87
C PHE A 95 2.88 -3.32 -1.92
N THR A 96 2.65 -4.04 -0.82
CA THR A 96 2.65 -5.52 -0.83
C THR A 96 1.61 -6.05 -1.82
N SER A 97 0.44 -5.41 -1.90
CA SER A 97 -0.60 -5.80 -2.86
C SER A 97 -0.19 -5.51 -4.31
N LEU A 98 0.48 -4.37 -4.54
CA LEU A 98 1.01 -3.99 -5.85
C LEU A 98 2.13 -4.93 -6.30
N TYR A 99 3.11 -5.23 -5.43
CA TYR A 99 4.22 -6.13 -5.76
C TYR A 99 3.76 -7.56 -5.97
N TYR A 100 2.73 -8.01 -5.24
CA TYR A 100 2.06 -9.28 -5.55
C TYR A 100 1.48 -9.28 -6.96
N PHE A 101 0.81 -8.19 -7.37
CA PHE A 101 0.28 -8.05 -8.73
C PHE A 101 1.40 -8.04 -9.79
N LEU A 102 2.48 -7.30 -9.53
CA LEU A 102 3.65 -7.20 -10.42
C LEU A 102 4.58 -8.42 -10.38
N GLN A 103 4.34 -9.37 -9.46
CA GLN A 103 5.21 -10.53 -9.21
C GLN A 103 6.66 -10.13 -8.88
N ILE A 104 6.81 -9.02 -8.15
CA ILE A 104 8.09 -8.53 -7.65
C ILE A 104 8.29 -9.08 -6.24
N GLU A 105 9.43 -9.71 -5.99
CA GLU A 105 9.80 -10.13 -4.65
C GLU A 105 10.10 -8.91 -3.78
N TRP A 106 9.45 -8.86 -2.62
CA TRP A 106 9.54 -7.75 -1.68
C TRP A 106 9.64 -8.30 -0.27
N ASP A 107 10.76 -8.01 0.40
CA ASP A 107 10.88 -8.27 1.83
C ASP A 107 10.12 -7.19 2.61
N LYS A 108 9.06 -7.59 3.31
CA LYS A 108 8.06 -6.69 3.89
C LYS A 108 8.55 -6.02 5.18
N PRO A 109 8.74 -4.68 5.20
CA PRO A 109 9.02 -3.94 6.42
C PRO A 109 7.85 -4.06 7.39
N LYS A 110 8.15 -4.23 8.68
CA LYS A 110 7.15 -4.31 9.73
C LYS A 110 7.12 -2.99 10.50
N TYR A 111 5.97 -2.31 10.46
CA TYR A 111 5.70 -1.12 11.26
C TYR A 111 4.61 -1.46 12.28
N LYS A 112 4.86 -1.14 13.56
CA LYS A 112 3.89 -1.37 14.65
C LYS A 112 3.09 -0.09 14.85
N ALA A 113 1.76 -0.16 14.71
CA ALA A 113 0.93 0.98 15.05
C ALA A 113 1.07 1.27 16.55
N GLN A 114 1.26 2.54 16.92
CA GLN A 114 1.24 2.93 18.32
C GLN A 114 -0.20 2.89 18.82
N ASP A 115 -0.43 2.16 19.90
CA ASP A 115 -1.73 2.11 20.57
C ASP A 115 -1.96 3.46 21.26
N LYS A 116 -3.06 4.13 20.90
CA LYS A 116 -3.50 5.31 21.63
C LYS A 116 -4.27 4.84 22.84
N MET A 117 -3.94 5.37 24.02
CA MET A 117 -4.73 5.15 25.22
C MET A 117 -6.16 5.63 24.96
N PRO A 118 -7.21 4.82 25.25
CA PRO A 118 -8.57 5.29 25.13
C PRO A 118 -8.77 6.50 26.03
N PHE A 119 -9.53 7.47 25.53
CA PHE A 119 -9.92 8.62 26.35
C PHE A 119 -10.87 8.15 27.45
N ILE A 120 -10.54 8.47 28.70
CA ILE A 120 -11.39 8.23 29.87
C ILE A 120 -11.95 9.61 30.26
N PRO A 121 -13.27 9.86 30.10
CA PRO A 121 -13.88 11.13 30.48
C PRO A 121 -13.74 11.42 31.98
N THR A 122 -13.68 12.70 32.31
CA THR A 122 -13.76 13.22 33.69
C THR A 122 -15.21 13.21 34.19
N GLU A 123 -15.42 13.29 35.51
CA GLU A 123 -16.77 13.32 36.10
C GLU A 123 -17.59 14.50 35.56
N GLU A 124 -16.97 15.67 35.40
CA GLU A 124 -17.62 16.86 34.87
C GLU A 124 -18.06 16.70 33.41
N GLU A 125 -17.25 16.04 32.57
CA GLU A 125 -17.61 15.76 31.17
C GLU A 125 -18.77 14.75 31.06
N LEU A 126 -18.88 13.83 32.02
CA LEU A 126 -20.00 12.87 32.09
C LEU A 126 -21.29 13.58 32.48
N ASP A 127 -21.26 14.46 33.47
CA ASP A 127 -22.43 15.23 33.91
C ASP A 127 -22.96 16.14 32.79
N MET A 128 -22.07 16.71 31.96
CA MET A 128 -22.45 17.50 30.79
C MET A 128 -23.20 16.72 29.70
N LEU A 129 -23.04 15.39 29.62
CA LEU A 129 -23.70 14.52 28.65
C LEU A 129 -25.05 13.97 29.16
N ILE A 130 -25.32 14.08 30.46
CA ILE A 130 -26.52 13.55 31.12
C ILE A 130 -27.60 14.64 31.31
N SER A 131 -27.21 15.93 31.27
CA SER A 131 -28.12 17.08 31.30
C SER A 131 -28.98 17.23 30.04
#